data_AF-A0A1F5IBU9-F1
#
_entry.id   AF-A0A1F5IBU9-F1
#
_cell.length_a   1.000
_cell.length_b   1.000
_cell.length_c   1.000
_cell.angle_alpha   90.00
_cell.angle_beta   90.00
_cell.angle_gamma   90.00
#
_symmetry.space_group_name_H-M   'P 1'
#
loop_
_entity.id
_entity.type
_entity.pdbx_description
1 polymer ?
#
loop_
_entity_poly.entity_id
_entity_poly.type
_entity_poly.pdbx_seq_one_letter_code
_entity_poly.pdbx_strand_id
1 'polypeptide(L)'
;METSKKSTYIIAAVSLMIIVAAIYFLFIFQKSPNKIKSEEGLKFVESIERIDIDKRPFVTLTPTADGAEIIISIENMNEFDKIEYELTYQADNPQISGEKIQRGAVETDVNTSQAKYKKSLLLGTASRGVRSPDTGVTDGELALHLFKGDAEYLSETRWDRFEIGTSGGEILDYTGNFSLDVPRLTKNYWVIIADTVGVPPNADFSASDVKLPVFGTYSVAPEFTTSASLSIKLTGDVKSPKLYTYSNQDSSWQSVESTYEGGALAAEVDSFGTFVIVSPK
;
A
#
# COMPACT_ATOMS: atom_id res chain seq x y z
N MET A 1 45.63 81.75 -9.36
CA MET A 1 45.25 80.34 -9.08
C MET A 1 45.25 79.59 -10.40
N GLU A 2 46.33 78.84 -10.65
CA GLU A 2 46.65 78.23 -11.96
C GLU A 2 45.51 77.38 -12.51
N THR A 3 45.13 77.65 -13.75
CA THR A 3 44.03 77.04 -14.50
C THR A 3 44.15 75.52 -14.60
N SER A 4 45.38 75.00 -14.55
CA SER A 4 45.69 73.56 -14.52
C SER A 4 45.13 72.85 -13.29
N LYS A 5 45.27 73.44 -12.08
CA LYS A 5 44.84 72.80 -10.83
C LYS A 5 43.31 72.74 -10.73
N LYS A 6 42.59 73.73 -11.26
CA LYS A 6 41.12 73.75 -11.27
C LYS A 6 40.53 72.60 -12.11
N SER A 7 41.13 72.27 -13.24
CA SER A 7 40.69 71.14 -14.08
C SER A 7 40.86 69.80 -13.36
N THR A 8 41.99 69.60 -12.67
CA THR A 8 42.25 68.37 -11.90
C THR A 8 41.24 68.16 -10.76
N TYR A 9 40.87 69.23 -10.03
CA TYR A 9 39.87 69.12 -8.96
C TYR A 9 38.46 68.82 -9.48
N ILE A 10 38.10 69.36 -10.66
CA ILE A 10 36.80 69.09 -11.29
C ILE A 10 36.73 67.62 -11.74
N ILE A 11 37.79 67.11 -12.37
CA ILE A 11 37.85 65.71 -12.81
C ILE A 11 37.77 64.77 -11.59
N ALA A 12 38.52 65.06 -10.52
CA ALA A 12 38.48 64.27 -9.30
C ALA A 12 37.08 64.26 -8.63
N ALA A 13 36.39 65.41 -8.60
CA ALA A 13 35.05 65.52 -8.05
C ALA A 13 34.00 64.75 -8.87
N VAL A 14 34.09 64.82 -10.19
CA VAL A 14 33.19 64.07 -11.09
C VAL A 14 33.44 62.57 -10.98
N SER A 15 34.69 62.12 -10.94
CA SER A 15 35.01 60.70 -10.73
C SER A 15 34.52 60.18 -9.39
N LEU A 16 34.65 60.96 -8.31
CA LEU A 16 34.14 60.58 -7.00
C LEU A 16 32.61 60.45 -7.01
N MET A 17 31.91 61.36 -7.69
CA MET A 17 30.45 61.35 -7.78
C MET A 17 29.94 60.13 -8.57
N ILE A 18 30.65 59.72 -9.63
CA ILE A 18 30.32 58.51 -10.41
C ILE A 18 30.53 57.24 -9.57
N ILE A 19 31.61 57.18 -8.77
CA ILE A 19 31.89 56.04 -7.90
C ILE A 19 30.81 55.92 -6.80
N VAL A 20 30.41 57.04 -6.19
CA VAL A 20 29.35 57.04 -5.17
C VAL A 20 28.00 56.62 -5.78
N ALA A 21 27.69 57.08 -6.99
CA ALA A 21 26.48 56.67 -7.71
C ALA A 21 26.49 55.16 -8.04
N ALA A 22 27.63 54.62 -8.47
CA ALA A 22 27.78 53.20 -8.77
C ALA A 22 27.64 52.32 -7.50
N ILE A 23 28.22 52.75 -6.38
CA ILE A 23 28.08 52.06 -5.08
C ILE A 23 26.61 52.10 -4.62
N TYR A 24 25.96 53.27 -4.73
CA TYR A 24 24.54 53.42 -4.38
C TYR A 24 23.64 52.52 -5.23
N PHE A 25 23.93 52.38 -6.53
CA PHE A 25 23.20 51.48 -7.42
C PHE A 25 23.40 50.00 -7.07
N LEU A 26 24.61 49.60 -6.62
CA LEU A 26 24.88 48.23 -6.19
C LEU A 26 24.10 47.83 -4.92
N PHE A 27 23.82 48.77 -4.01
CA PHE A 27 23.06 48.49 -2.78
C PHE A 27 21.53 48.47 -2.98
N ILE A 28 20.98 49.21 -3.95
CA ILE A 28 19.53 49.22 -4.21
C ILE A 28 19.07 48.00 -5.01
N PHE A 29 19.93 47.45 -5.88
CA PHE A 29 19.57 46.28 -6.71
C PHE A 29 19.87 44.93 -6.08
N GLN A 30 20.37 44.89 -4.83
CA GLN A 30 20.34 43.68 -4.01
C GLN A 30 18.89 43.46 -3.54
N LYS A 31 18.04 42.95 -4.45
CA LYS A 31 16.80 42.27 -4.08
C LYS A 31 17.18 41.27 -3.00
N SER A 32 16.62 41.46 -1.80
CA SER A 32 16.72 40.45 -0.75
C SER A 32 16.40 39.10 -1.39
N PRO A 33 17.23 38.06 -1.20
CA PRO A 33 16.81 36.73 -1.58
C PRO A 33 15.50 36.52 -0.84
N ASN A 34 14.40 36.34 -1.60
CA ASN A 34 13.16 35.86 -1.05
C ASN A 34 13.57 34.66 -0.21
N LYS A 35 13.40 34.78 1.12
CA LYS A 35 13.44 33.61 1.98
C LYS A 35 12.34 32.72 1.43
N ILE A 36 12.75 31.74 0.63
CA ILE A 36 11.98 30.53 0.44
C ILE A 36 11.75 30.08 1.87
N LYS A 37 10.51 30.23 2.37
CA LYS A 37 10.09 29.50 3.55
C LYS A 37 10.31 28.05 3.17
N SER A 38 11.42 27.48 3.64
CA SER A 38 11.50 26.04 3.81
C SER A 38 10.42 25.72 4.85
N GLU A 39 9.22 25.38 4.37
CA GLU A 39 8.34 24.49 5.10
C GLU A 39 8.88 23.07 4.90
N GLU A 40 10.12 22.81 5.31
CA GLU A 40 10.49 21.50 5.84
C GLU A 40 10.01 21.46 7.30
N GLY A 41 8.68 21.53 7.46
CA GLY A 41 8.09 20.86 8.61
C GLY A 41 8.35 19.38 8.38
N LEU A 42 9.17 18.76 9.22
CA LEU A 42 9.30 17.31 9.28
C LEU A 42 7.88 16.73 9.38
N LYS A 43 7.33 16.27 8.25
CA LYS A 43 6.11 15.47 8.24
C LYS A 43 6.44 14.19 8.99
N PHE A 44 5.97 14.11 10.22
CA PHE A 44 6.13 12.92 11.03
C PHE A 44 5.16 11.86 10.48
N VAL A 45 5.70 10.77 9.95
CA VAL A 45 4.91 9.63 9.48
C VAL A 45 4.62 8.74 10.70
N GLU A 46 3.33 8.61 11.03
CA GLU A 46 2.86 7.77 12.12
C GLU A 46 2.58 6.34 11.64
N SER A 47 2.60 5.38 12.57
CA SER A 47 2.13 4.03 12.27
C SER A 47 0.60 4.00 12.18
N ILE A 48 0.07 3.28 11.18
CA ILE A 48 -1.37 3.04 11.03
C ILE A 48 -2.01 2.36 12.25
N GLU A 49 -1.21 1.71 13.10
CA GLU A 49 -1.68 1.05 14.32
C GLU A 49 -2.35 2.00 15.32
N ARG A 50 -2.07 3.31 15.23
CA ARG A 50 -2.69 4.33 16.08
C ARG A 50 -4.15 4.63 15.72
N ILE A 51 -4.60 4.16 14.56
CA ILE A 51 -5.99 4.30 14.10
C ILE A 51 -6.75 3.02 14.45
N ASP A 52 -7.98 3.13 14.94
CA ASP A 52 -8.84 1.98 15.20
C ASP A 52 -9.05 1.16 13.91
N ILE A 53 -9.06 -0.18 14.02
CA ILE A 53 -9.05 -1.07 12.85
C ILE A 53 -10.26 -0.93 11.91
N ASP A 54 -11.42 -0.51 12.43
CA ASP A 54 -12.64 -0.24 11.68
C ASP A 54 -12.60 1.07 10.89
N LYS A 55 -11.70 1.99 11.26
CA LYS A 55 -11.44 3.25 10.56
C LYS A 55 -10.33 3.12 9.52
N ARG A 56 -9.64 2.00 9.49
CA ARG A 56 -8.57 1.73 8.51
C ARG A 56 -9.18 1.29 7.18
N PRO A 57 -8.56 1.63 6.04
CA PRO A 57 -9.07 1.18 4.75
C PRO A 57 -9.01 -0.34 4.63
N PHE A 58 -10.02 -0.94 4.02
CA PHE A 58 -9.98 -2.35 3.65
C PHE A 58 -9.37 -2.49 2.25
N VAL A 59 -8.25 -3.20 2.16
CA VAL A 59 -7.45 -3.30 0.93
C VAL A 59 -7.41 -4.75 0.48
N THR A 60 -7.64 -4.99 -0.81
CA THR A 60 -7.49 -6.32 -1.42
C THR A 60 -6.62 -6.27 -2.66
N LEU A 61 -5.90 -7.37 -2.92
CA LEU A 61 -5.02 -7.56 -4.06
C LEU A 61 -5.46 -8.80 -4.84
N THR A 62 -6.32 -8.63 -5.84
CA THR A 62 -6.87 -9.76 -6.60
C THR A 62 -6.12 -9.95 -7.92
N PRO A 63 -5.43 -11.07 -8.15
CA PRO A 63 -4.76 -11.30 -9.43
C PRO A 63 -5.80 -11.53 -10.55
N THR A 64 -5.48 -11.11 -11.77
CA THR A 64 -6.26 -11.48 -12.96
C THR A 64 -6.12 -12.96 -13.28
N ALA A 65 -7.05 -13.49 -14.08
CA ALA A 65 -7.05 -14.92 -14.45
C ALA A 65 -5.76 -15.37 -15.15
N ASP A 66 -5.09 -14.47 -15.88
CA ASP A 66 -3.80 -14.71 -16.54
C ASP A 66 -2.59 -14.41 -15.65
N GLY A 67 -2.79 -13.84 -14.46
CA GLY A 67 -1.74 -13.47 -13.51
C GLY A 67 -0.87 -12.30 -13.95
N ALA A 68 -1.23 -11.63 -15.04
CA ALA A 68 -0.46 -10.50 -15.57
C ALA A 68 -0.73 -9.20 -14.81
N GLU A 69 -1.88 -9.05 -14.16
CA GLU A 69 -2.23 -7.86 -13.40
C GLU A 69 -2.69 -8.21 -11.98
N ILE A 70 -2.52 -7.25 -11.08
CA ILE A 70 -3.14 -7.24 -9.76
C ILE A 70 -4.19 -6.12 -9.75
N ILE A 71 -5.41 -6.48 -9.42
CA ILE A 71 -6.48 -5.55 -9.17
C ILE A 71 -6.40 -5.14 -7.71
N ILE A 72 -5.99 -3.89 -7.44
CA ILE A 72 -6.09 -3.29 -6.12
C ILE A 72 -7.50 -2.73 -5.93
N SER A 73 -8.08 -3.03 -4.77
CA SER A 73 -9.35 -2.44 -4.33
C SER A 73 -9.17 -1.84 -2.94
N ILE A 74 -9.68 -0.63 -2.74
CA ILE A 74 -9.61 0.07 -1.46
C ILE A 74 -11.04 0.53 -1.10
N GLU A 75 -11.51 0.12 0.08
CA GLU A 75 -12.81 0.47 0.68
C GLU A 75 -12.59 1.12 2.05
N ASN A 76 -13.63 1.72 2.64
CA ASN A 76 -13.54 2.43 3.93
C ASN A 76 -12.52 3.58 3.95
N MET A 77 -12.50 4.41 2.90
CA MET A 77 -11.53 5.51 2.73
C MET A 77 -11.96 6.83 3.37
N ASN A 78 -13.20 6.93 3.88
CA ASN A 78 -13.85 8.17 4.30
C ASN A 78 -13.20 8.87 5.50
N GLU A 79 -12.31 8.19 6.21
CA GLU A 79 -11.55 8.76 7.34
C GLU A 79 -10.31 9.56 6.92
N PHE A 80 -9.93 9.49 5.64
CA PHE A 80 -8.70 10.06 5.10
C PHE A 80 -8.98 11.05 3.97
N ASP A 81 -8.26 12.15 3.98
CA ASP A 81 -8.37 13.20 2.97
C ASP A 81 -7.70 12.78 1.65
N LYS A 82 -6.60 12.01 1.75
CA LYS A 82 -5.84 11.52 0.61
C LYS A 82 -5.26 10.14 0.93
N ILE A 83 -5.20 9.29 -0.08
CA ILE A 83 -4.51 8.00 -0.03
C ILE A 83 -3.55 7.95 -1.23
N GLU A 84 -2.32 7.55 -0.97
CA GLU A 84 -1.33 7.21 -1.98
C GLU A 84 -0.87 5.78 -1.72
N TYR A 85 -0.49 5.06 -2.77
CA TYR A 85 0.06 3.73 -2.59
C TYR A 85 1.21 3.46 -3.55
N GLU A 86 2.11 2.60 -3.10
CA GLU A 86 3.18 2.02 -3.89
C GLU A 86 3.12 0.49 -3.76
N LEU A 87 2.99 -0.20 -4.88
CA LEU A 87 3.11 -1.65 -4.94
C LEU A 87 4.46 -1.98 -5.57
N THR A 88 5.33 -2.69 -4.84
CA THR A 88 6.62 -3.16 -5.34
C THR A 88 6.68 -4.69 -5.37
N TYR A 89 7.52 -5.25 -6.24
CA TYR A 89 7.72 -6.68 -6.38
C TYR A 89 9.08 -7.01 -7.01
N GLN A 90 9.51 -8.27 -6.86
CA GLN A 90 10.67 -8.82 -7.55
C GLN A 90 10.25 -9.61 -8.79
N ALA A 91 10.94 -9.39 -9.90
CA ALA A 91 10.71 -10.08 -11.17
C ALA A 91 12.02 -10.65 -11.72
N ASP A 92 11.94 -11.65 -12.59
CA ASP A 92 13.11 -12.12 -13.33
C ASP A 92 13.68 -10.99 -14.22
N ASN A 93 15.00 -10.87 -14.25
CA ASN A 93 15.68 -9.97 -15.17
C ASN A 93 15.63 -10.57 -16.58
N PRO A 94 14.95 -9.93 -17.56
CA PRO A 94 14.86 -10.46 -18.92
C PRO A 94 16.20 -10.44 -19.68
N GLN A 95 17.20 -9.70 -19.18
CA GLN A 95 18.52 -9.55 -19.81
C GLN A 95 19.57 -10.49 -19.20
N ILE A 96 19.41 -10.88 -17.93
CA ILE A 96 20.40 -11.67 -17.19
C ILE A 96 19.70 -12.81 -16.46
N SER A 97 19.88 -14.04 -16.95
CA SER A 97 19.25 -15.23 -16.37
C SER A 97 19.71 -15.45 -14.92
N GLY A 98 18.75 -15.70 -14.03
CA GLY A 98 19.01 -15.94 -12.61
C GLY A 98 19.08 -14.68 -11.74
N GLU A 99 19.08 -13.48 -12.34
CA GLU A 99 18.98 -12.23 -11.58
C GLU A 99 17.53 -11.79 -11.39
N LYS A 100 17.25 -11.13 -10.26
CA LYS A 100 15.97 -10.47 -9.98
C LYS A 100 16.11 -8.95 -10.11
N ILE A 101 15.05 -8.29 -10.57
CA ILE A 101 14.93 -6.82 -10.60
C ILE A 101 13.71 -6.39 -9.80
N GLN A 102 13.85 -5.30 -9.04
CA GLN A 102 12.73 -4.66 -8.37
C GLN A 102 11.94 -3.82 -9.37
N ARG A 103 10.62 -3.94 -9.31
CA ARG A 103 9.68 -3.13 -10.08
C ARG A 103 8.54 -2.68 -9.17
N GLY A 104 7.71 -1.77 -9.66
CA GLY A 104 6.54 -1.33 -8.92
C GLY A 104 5.65 -0.38 -9.69
N ALA A 105 4.53 -0.03 -9.06
CA ALA A 105 3.57 0.95 -9.53
C ALA A 105 3.18 1.87 -8.37
N VAL A 106 3.14 3.18 -8.66
CA VAL A 106 2.75 4.21 -7.70
C VAL A 106 1.44 4.85 -8.17
N GLU A 107 0.54 5.11 -7.23
CA GLU A 107 -0.63 5.96 -7.41
C GLU A 107 -0.64 7.04 -6.34
N THR A 108 -0.90 8.28 -6.77
CA THR A 108 -0.89 9.46 -5.89
C THR A 108 -2.25 10.13 -5.79
N ASP A 109 -3.23 9.69 -6.59
CA ASP A 109 -4.56 10.31 -6.67
C ASP A 109 -5.67 9.26 -6.49
N VAL A 110 -5.65 8.56 -5.35
CA VAL A 110 -6.78 7.70 -4.96
C VAL A 110 -7.97 8.58 -4.60
N ASN A 111 -9.07 8.42 -5.31
CA ASN A 111 -10.29 9.19 -5.06
C ASN A 111 -11.03 8.69 -3.79
N THR A 112 -10.71 9.31 -2.66
CA THR A 112 -11.29 9.00 -1.33
C THR A 112 -12.77 9.38 -1.19
N SER A 113 -13.33 10.16 -2.13
CA SER A 113 -14.75 10.52 -2.12
C SER A 113 -15.67 9.38 -2.59
N GLN A 114 -15.11 8.34 -3.22
CA GLN A 114 -15.85 7.16 -3.63
C GLN A 114 -15.90 6.15 -2.49
N ALA A 115 -17.00 5.39 -2.38
CA ALA A 115 -17.09 4.30 -1.40
C ALA A 115 -16.05 3.20 -1.64
N LYS A 116 -15.65 3.01 -2.91
CA LYS A 116 -14.72 1.98 -3.37
C LYS A 116 -13.86 2.51 -4.50
N TYR A 117 -12.55 2.39 -4.35
CA TYR A 117 -11.56 2.61 -5.39
C TYR A 117 -11.12 1.26 -5.95
N LYS A 118 -10.92 1.17 -7.27
CA LYS A 118 -10.45 -0.05 -7.93
C LYS A 118 -9.58 0.29 -9.13
N LYS A 119 -8.39 -0.32 -9.20
CA LYS A 119 -7.47 -0.14 -10.33
C LYS A 119 -6.75 -1.44 -10.67
N SER A 120 -6.54 -1.70 -11.96
CA SER A 120 -5.71 -2.82 -12.41
C SER A 120 -4.26 -2.35 -12.60
N LEU A 121 -3.32 -3.11 -12.06
CA LEU A 121 -1.89 -2.84 -12.10
C LEU A 121 -1.19 -3.96 -12.86
N LEU A 122 -0.63 -3.63 -14.02
CA LEU A 122 0.18 -4.57 -14.79
C LEU A 122 1.48 -4.88 -14.03
N LEU A 123 1.72 -6.17 -13.76
CA LEU A 123 3.03 -6.67 -13.33
C LEU A 123 3.91 -6.78 -14.57
N GLY A 124 4.48 -5.66 -15.02
CA GLY A 124 5.22 -5.58 -16.26
C GLY A 124 5.32 -4.17 -16.81
N THR A 125 5.51 -4.09 -18.12
CA THR A 125 5.53 -2.82 -18.84
C THR A 125 4.49 -2.80 -19.93
N ALA A 126 3.93 -1.61 -20.19
CA ALA A 126 3.05 -1.35 -21.32
C ALA A 126 3.60 -0.17 -22.12
N SER A 127 3.88 -0.40 -23.40
CA SER A 127 4.36 0.65 -24.31
C SER A 127 3.62 0.58 -25.63
N ARG A 128 3.03 1.71 -26.05
CA ARG A 128 2.28 1.83 -27.32
C ARG A 128 1.21 0.74 -27.52
N GLY A 129 0.54 0.35 -26.44
CA GLY A 129 -0.51 -0.69 -26.45
C GLY A 129 0.01 -2.13 -26.45
N VAL A 130 1.32 -2.36 -26.49
CA VAL A 130 1.91 -3.69 -26.30
C VAL A 130 2.20 -3.88 -24.82
N ARG A 131 1.66 -4.97 -24.27
CA ARG A 131 1.87 -5.39 -22.88
C ARG A 131 2.96 -6.46 -22.83
N SER A 132 3.88 -6.31 -21.89
CA SER A 132 4.94 -7.28 -21.61
C SER A 132 4.93 -7.57 -20.11
N PRO A 133 4.16 -8.57 -19.67
CA PRO A 133 4.15 -9.03 -18.29
C PRO A 133 5.52 -9.57 -17.87
N ASP A 134 5.89 -9.33 -16.62
CA ASP A 134 7.08 -9.91 -16.01
C ASP A 134 6.85 -11.38 -15.64
N THR A 135 7.94 -12.15 -15.59
CA THR A 135 7.94 -13.55 -15.13
C THR A 135 8.58 -13.67 -13.74
N GLY A 136 8.32 -14.79 -13.08
CA GLY A 136 8.96 -15.13 -11.81
C GLY A 136 8.59 -14.21 -10.64
N VAL A 137 7.44 -13.52 -10.72
CA VAL A 137 6.90 -12.72 -9.62
C VAL A 137 6.22 -13.67 -8.62
N THR A 138 6.75 -13.72 -7.41
CA THR A 138 6.26 -14.61 -6.33
C THR A 138 5.74 -13.85 -5.13
N ASP A 139 6.16 -12.60 -4.96
CA ASP A 139 5.91 -11.81 -3.77
C ASP A 139 6.10 -10.31 -4.07
N GLY A 140 5.71 -9.50 -3.10
CA GLY A 140 5.98 -8.08 -3.09
C GLY A 140 5.49 -7.40 -1.82
N GLU A 141 5.46 -6.08 -1.89
CA GLU A 141 5.04 -5.21 -0.79
C GLU A 141 4.10 -4.13 -1.31
N LEU A 142 3.10 -3.79 -0.50
CA LEU A 142 2.18 -2.70 -0.72
C LEU A 142 2.34 -1.70 0.43
N ALA A 143 2.84 -0.51 0.11
CA ALA A 143 2.89 0.62 1.02
C ALA A 143 1.68 1.53 0.78
N LEU A 144 0.90 1.83 1.82
CA LEU A 144 -0.16 2.83 1.80
C LEU A 144 0.21 4.02 2.66
N HIS A 145 0.20 5.20 2.04
CA HIS A 145 0.33 6.49 2.73
C HIS A 145 -1.05 7.12 2.85
N LEU A 146 -1.51 7.28 4.08
CA LEU A 146 -2.86 7.72 4.44
C LEU A 146 -2.78 9.08 5.12
N PHE A 147 -3.45 10.09 4.57
CA PHE A 147 -3.35 11.47 5.06
C PHE A 147 -4.65 11.91 5.72
N LYS A 148 -4.56 12.50 6.92
CA LYS A 148 -5.69 13.07 7.66
C LYS A 148 -5.27 14.40 8.29
N GLY A 149 -5.74 15.50 7.73
CA GLY A 149 -5.21 16.84 8.01
C GLY A 149 -3.72 16.91 7.67
N ASP A 150 -2.92 17.33 8.64
CA ASP A 150 -1.45 17.43 8.50
C ASP A 150 -0.72 16.12 8.84
N ALA A 151 -1.43 15.09 9.32
CA ALA A 151 -0.85 13.81 9.71
C ALA A 151 -0.79 12.84 8.53
N GLU A 152 0.29 12.08 8.45
CA GLU A 152 0.50 10.98 7.52
C GLU A 152 0.65 9.68 8.31
N TYR A 153 -0.04 8.63 7.89
CA TYR A 153 0.04 7.28 8.45
C TYR A 153 0.52 6.31 7.38
N LEU A 154 1.48 5.46 7.73
CA LEU A 154 2.01 4.43 6.83
C LEU A 154 1.53 3.04 7.25
N SER A 155 1.11 2.26 6.26
CA SER A 155 0.88 0.82 6.37
C SER A 155 1.70 0.09 5.33
N GLU A 156 2.46 -0.93 5.72
CA GLU A 156 3.21 -1.79 4.82
C GLU A 156 2.64 -3.22 4.92
N THR A 157 2.21 -3.75 3.78
CA THR A 157 1.62 -5.08 3.68
C THR A 157 2.44 -5.92 2.72
N ARG A 158 2.98 -7.03 3.19
CA ARG A 158 3.58 -8.05 2.32
C ARG A 158 2.50 -8.91 1.68
N TRP A 159 2.77 -9.35 0.47
CA TRP A 159 1.90 -10.27 -0.23
C TRP A 159 2.72 -11.35 -0.93
N ASP A 160 2.20 -12.58 -0.90
CA ASP A 160 2.77 -13.74 -1.60
C ASP A 160 1.77 -14.23 -2.66
N ARG A 161 2.29 -14.75 -3.76
CA ARG A 161 1.52 -15.17 -4.93
C ARG A 161 1.76 -16.64 -5.27
N PHE A 162 0.67 -17.37 -5.44
CA PHE A 162 0.66 -18.80 -5.69
C PHE A 162 -0.10 -19.12 -6.99
N GLU A 163 0.28 -20.21 -7.63
CA GLU A 163 -0.54 -20.85 -8.67
C GLU A 163 -1.14 -22.12 -8.07
N ILE A 164 -2.46 -22.10 -7.85
CA ILE A 164 -3.21 -23.24 -7.31
C ILE A 164 -4.10 -23.80 -8.41
N GLY A 165 -4.07 -25.12 -8.60
CA GLY A 165 -4.69 -25.72 -9.78
C GLY A 165 -5.24 -27.12 -9.57
N THR A 166 -5.08 -27.94 -10.59
CA THR A 166 -5.71 -29.28 -10.66
C THR A 166 -5.12 -30.28 -9.68
N SER A 167 -3.96 -29.99 -9.09
CA SER A 167 -3.35 -30.76 -8.01
C SER A 167 -3.84 -30.34 -6.61
N GLY A 168 -4.51 -29.20 -6.49
CA GLY A 168 -4.63 -28.49 -5.21
C GLY A 168 -3.29 -27.89 -4.80
N GLY A 169 -3.21 -27.42 -3.56
CA GLY A 169 -1.97 -26.91 -2.98
C GLY A 169 -2.18 -26.24 -1.63
N GLU A 170 -1.10 -26.12 -0.87
CA GLU A 170 -1.09 -25.42 0.41
C GLU A 170 -0.64 -23.96 0.19
N ILE A 171 -1.40 -23.03 0.76
CA ILE A 171 -1.04 -21.62 0.86
C ILE A 171 -0.60 -21.36 2.30
N LEU A 172 0.61 -20.85 2.47
CA LEU A 172 1.16 -20.43 3.75
C LEU A 172 1.45 -18.94 3.71
N ASP A 173 1.18 -18.23 4.79
CA ASP A 173 1.69 -16.88 4.93
C ASP A 173 3.18 -16.89 5.32
N TYR A 174 3.85 -15.75 5.13
CA TYR A 174 5.27 -15.61 5.45
C TYR A 174 5.61 -15.85 6.94
N THR A 175 4.64 -15.73 7.85
CA THR A 175 4.86 -16.00 9.29
C THR A 175 4.62 -17.46 9.68
N GLY A 176 3.97 -18.24 8.82
CA GLY A 176 3.54 -19.61 9.11
C GLY A 176 2.44 -19.70 10.18
N ASN A 177 1.71 -18.60 10.42
CA ASN A 177 0.56 -18.54 11.31
C ASN A 177 -0.76 -18.78 10.58
N PHE A 178 -0.78 -18.69 9.25
CA PHE A 178 -1.92 -19.01 8.42
C PHE A 178 -1.53 -20.13 7.45
N SER A 179 -2.38 -21.14 7.35
CA SER A 179 -2.33 -22.17 6.31
C SER A 179 -3.72 -22.42 5.74
N LEU A 180 -3.80 -22.57 4.43
CA LEU A 180 -5.00 -23.00 3.72
C LEU A 180 -4.62 -24.12 2.74
N ASP A 181 -5.08 -25.34 3.03
CA ASP A 181 -4.95 -26.49 2.13
C ASP A 181 -6.10 -26.49 1.14
N VAL A 182 -5.82 -26.01 -0.08
CA VAL A 182 -6.80 -25.81 -1.14
C VAL A 182 -6.96 -27.11 -1.93
N PRO A 183 -8.20 -27.61 -2.09
CA PRO A 183 -8.44 -28.82 -2.85
C PRO A 183 -8.21 -28.61 -4.35
N ARG A 184 -8.32 -29.70 -5.10
CA ARG A 184 -8.14 -29.68 -6.56
C ARG A 184 -9.18 -28.77 -7.21
N LEU A 185 -8.71 -27.82 -8.00
CA LEU A 185 -9.54 -26.93 -8.81
C LEU A 185 -9.69 -27.46 -10.24
N THR A 186 -10.64 -26.89 -10.99
CA THR A 186 -10.91 -27.30 -12.39
C THR A 186 -9.84 -26.87 -13.38
N LYS A 187 -9.06 -25.84 -13.03
CA LYS A 187 -7.92 -25.30 -13.77
C LYS A 187 -7.00 -24.56 -12.81
N ASN A 188 -5.88 -24.07 -13.31
CA ASN A 188 -4.96 -23.24 -12.54
C ASN A 188 -5.51 -21.82 -12.37
N TYR A 189 -5.33 -21.27 -11.16
CA TYR A 189 -5.67 -19.92 -10.78
C TYR A 189 -4.51 -19.30 -10.02
N TRP A 190 -4.32 -18.00 -10.24
CA TRP A 190 -3.45 -17.21 -9.40
C TRP A 190 -4.18 -16.84 -8.12
N VAL A 191 -3.47 -16.96 -7.00
CA VAL A 191 -3.97 -16.59 -5.67
C VAL A 191 -2.94 -15.70 -5.01
N ILE A 192 -3.38 -14.62 -4.39
CA ILE A 192 -2.54 -13.78 -3.54
C ILE A 192 -2.98 -13.95 -2.10
N ILE A 193 -2.03 -14.16 -1.19
CA ILE A 193 -2.25 -14.00 0.25
C ILE A 193 -1.63 -12.69 0.71
N ALA A 194 -2.34 -11.93 1.53
CA ALA A 194 -1.86 -10.70 2.12
C ALA A 194 -2.64 -10.39 3.40
N ASP A 195 -2.00 -9.72 4.35
CA ASP A 195 -2.70 -9.13 5.49
C ASP A 195 -3.46 -7.88 5.05
N THR A 196 -4.59 -7.57 5.69
CA THR A 196 -5.36 -6.37 5.35
C THR A 196 -5.09 -5.25 6.34
N VAL A 197 -5.10 -4.00 5.84
CA VAL A 197 -4.85 -2.81 6.67
C VAL A 197 -5.97 -2.61 7.71
N GLY A 198 -7.22 -2.73 7.26
CA GLY A 198 -8.44 -2.68 8.07
C GLY A 198 -9.35 -3.87 7.82
N VAL A 199 -10.53 -3.86 8.44
CA VAL A 199 -11.55 -4.91 8.27
C VAL A 199 -12.53 -4.55 7.14
N PRO A 200 -13.09 -5.55 6.43
CA PRO A 200 -14.18 -5.31 5.48
C PRO A 200 -15.37 -4.58 6.12
N PRO A 201 -16.11 -3.78 5.34
CA PRO A 201 -17.27 -3.03 5.85
C PRO A 201 -18.40 -3.94 6.35
N ASN A 202 -19.34 -3.36 7.10
CA ASN A 202 -20.60 -4.00 7.53
C ASN A 202 -20.42 -5.30 8.34
N ALA A 203 -19.38 -5.37 9.16
CA ALA A 203 -19.18 -6.49 10.07
C ALA A 203 -20.20 -6.49 11.22
N ASP A 204 -20.76 -7.66 11.53
CA ASP A 204 -21.69 -7.88 12.65
C ASP A 204 -20.96 -8.15 14.00
N PHE A 205 -19.69 -7.76 14.11
CA PHE A 205 -18.86 -7.93 15.30
C PHE A 205 -18.20 -6.62 15.72
N SER A 206 -17.81 -6.52 16.99
CA SER A 206 -17.08 -5.36 17.50
C SER A 206 -15.66 -5.33 16.95
N ALA A 207 -15.24 -4.20 16.39
CA ALA A 207 -13.86 -3.96 15.96
C ALA A 207 -12.84 -4.10 17.10
N SER A 208 -13.25 -3.81 18.35
CA SER A 208 -12.40 -3.96 19.54
C SER A 208 -11.99 -5.40 19.85
N ASP A 209 -12.74 -6.36 19.31
CA ASP A 209 -12.60 -7.77 19.60
C ASP A 209 -11.83 -8.49 18.49
N VAL A 210 -11.51 -7.79 17.40
CA VAL A 210 -10.71 -8.31 16.29
C VAL A 210 -9.29 -8.62 16.77
N LYS A 211 -8.82 -9.82 16.43
CA LYS A 211 -7.43 -10.24 16.60
C LYS A 211 -6.71 -10.06 15.27
N LEU A 212 -5.62 -9.30 15.32
CA LEU A 212 -4.74 -9.08 14.18
C LEU A 212 -3.72 -10.23 14.02
N PRO A 213 -3.22 -10.46 12.81
CA PRO A 213 -3.60 -9.78 11.56
C PRO A 213 -4.94 -10.30 11.01
N VAL A 214 -5.52 -9.53 10.08
CA VAL A 214 -6.66 -9.98 9.26
C VAL A 214 -6.09 -10.54 7.97
N PHE A 215 -6.37 -11.82 7.70
CA PHE A 215 -5.75 -12.53 6.57
C PHE A 215 -6.67 -12.50 5.34
N GLY A 216 -6.12 -12.15 4.18
CA GLY A 216 -6.83 -12.20 2.91
C GLY A 216 -6.24 -13.24 1.98
N THR A 217 -7.07 -14.12 1.42
CA THR A 217 -6.74 -14.92 0.23
C THR A 217 -7.60 -14.43 -0.94
N TYR A 218 -6.95 -14.00 -2.01
CA TYR A 218 -7.59 -13.30 -3.12
C TYR A 218 -7.35 -14.02 -4.42
N SER A 219 -8.44 -14.38 -5.10
CA SER A 219 -8.39 -15.00 -6.42
C SER A 219 -9.69 -14.71 -7.18
N VAL A 220 -9.63 -14.85 -8.49
CA VAL A 220 -10.81 -14.93 -9.37
C VAL A 220 -11.32 -16.37 -9.52
N ALA A 221 -10.76 -17.32 -8.77
CA ALA A 221 -11.25 -18.69 -8.71
C ALA A 221 -12.69 -18.74 -8.18
N PRO A 222 -13.50 -19.69 -8.67
CA PRO A 222 -14.84 -19.91 -8.12
C PRO A 222 -14.75 -20.55 -6.72
N GLU A 223 -15.90 -20.68 -6.08
CA GLU A 223 -16.07 -21.53 -4.90
C GLU A 223 -15.53 -22.94 -5.13
N PHE A 224 -15.01 -23.53 -4.06
CA PHE A 224 -14.45 -24.85 -4.06
C PHE A 224 -15.57 -25.89 -4.12
N THR A 225 -15.37 -26.94 -4.92
CA THR A 225 -16.31 -28.07 -4.99
C THR A 225 -16.19 -29.01 -3.78
N THR A 226 -15.14 -28.84 -3.00
CA THR A 226 -14.84 -29.52 -1.74
C THR A 226 -14.28 -28.45 -0.83
N SER A 227 -14.61 -28.44 0.46
CA SER A 227 -14.09 -27.43 1.37
C SER A 227 -12.56 -27.53 1.49
N ALA A 228 -11.91 -26.38 1.69
CA ALA A 228 -10.50 -26.25 1.98
C ALA A 228 -10.27 -26.20 3.48
N SER A 229 -9.18 -26.84 3.93
CA SER A 229 -8.86 -26.87 5.35
C SER A 229 -8.04 -25.64 5.73
N LEU A 230 -8.56 -24.85 6.65
CA LEU A 230 -7.97 -23.61 7.14
C LEU A 230 -7.40 -23.82 8.55
N SER A 231 -6.18 -23.33 8.78
CA SER A 231 -5.56 -23.28 10.10
C SER A 231 -4.96 -21.90 10.36
N ILE A 232 -5.35 -21.29 11.49
CA ILE A 232 -4.80 -20.00 11.93
C ILE A 232 -4.28 -20.12 13.37
N LYS A 233 -2.97 -19.96 13.55
CA LYS A 233 -2.33 -19.89 14.87
C LYS A 233 -2.61 -18.54 15.50
N LEU A 234 -3.09 -18.58 16.74
CA LEU A 234 -3.39 -17.39 17.50
C LEU A 234 -2.34 -17.19 18.58
N THR A 235 -1.94 -15.93 18.80
CA THR A 235 -1.02 -15.55 19.87
C THR A 235 -1.73 -14.68 20.91
N GLY A 236 -1.27 -14.77 22.16
CA GLY A 236 -1.82 -14.01 23.29
C GLY A 236 -3.04 -14.63 23.97
N ASP A 237 -3.67 -13.85 24.85
CA ASP A 237 -4.85 -14.28 25.60
C ASP A 237 -6.09 -14.23 24.69
N VAL A 238 -6.53 -15.41 24.26
CA VAL A 238 -7.70 -15.59 23.40
C VAL A 238 -8.74 -16.40 24.16
N LYS A 239 -9.91 -15.82 24.35
CA LYS A 239 -11.06 -16.45 24.99
C LYS A 239 -12.14 -16.68 23.94
N SER A 240 -12.52 -17.95 23.75
CA SER A 240 -13.60 -18.37 22.85
C SER A 240 -13.56 -17.69 21.47
N PRO A 241 -12.46 -17.83 20.71
CA PRO A 241 -12.34 -17.18 19.43
C PRO A 241 -13.42 -17.67 18.46
N LYS A 242 -13.91 -16.75 17.64
CA LYS A 242 -14.83 -17.03 16.54
C LYS A 242 -14.17 -16.60 15.23
N LEU A 243 -14.37 -17.41 14.20
CA LEU A 243 -13.91 -17.11 12.85
C LEU A 243 -15.06 -16.57 12.01
N TYR A 244 -14.78 -15.49 11.30
CA TYR A 244 -15.64 -14.93 10.27
C TYR A 244 -14.89 -14.91 8.94
N THR A 245 -15.61 -15.16 7.85
CA THR A 245 -15.11 -14.97 6.49
C THR A 245 -15.93 -13.92 5.76
N TYR A 246 -15.25 -13.12 4.95
CA TYR A 246 -15.87 -12.15 4.05
C TYR A 246 -15.61 -12.55 2.59
N SER A 247 -16.70 -12.80 1.86
CA SER A 247 -16.66 -13.03 0.40
C SER A 247 -16.50 -11.68 -0.31
N ASN A 248 -15.37 -11.47 -0.97
CA ASN A 248 -15.15 -10.27 -1.80
C ASN A 248 -16.03 -10.25 -3.04
N GLN A 249 -16.50 -11.41 -3.50
CA GLN A 249 -17.37 -11.55 -4.66
C GLN A 249 -18.79 -11.05 -4.34
N ASP A 250 -19.31 -11.47 -3.18
CA ASP A 250 -20.70 -11.18 -2.78
C ASP A 250 -20.80 -10.02 -1.79
N SER A 251 -19.66 -9.51 -1.32
CA SER A 251 -19.57 -8.46 -0.30
C SER A 251 -20.37 -8.81 0.96
N SER A 252 -20.22 -10.05 1.44
CA SER A 252 -21.02 -10.59 2.54
C SER A 252 -20.18 -11.30 3.59
N TRP A 253 -20.63 -11.19 4.85
CA TRP A 253 -20.04 -11.84 6.00
C TRP A 253 -20.72 -13.17 6.30
N GLN A 254 -19.91 -14.15 6.72
CA GLN A 254 -20.38 -15.43 7.21
C GLN A 254 -19.59 -15.83 8.46
N SER A 255 -20.28 -16.33 9.48
CA SER A 255 -19.63 -17.01 10.60
C SER A 255 -19.19 -18.39 10.13
N VAL A 256 -17.98 -18.79 10.49
CA VAL A 256 -17.42 -20.10 10.12
C VAL A 256 -17.34 -20.95 11.38
N GLU A 257 -17.95 -22.13 11.34
CA GLU A 257 -17.80 -23.14 12.39
C GLU A 257 -16.32 -23.53 12.49
N SER A 258 -15.76 -23.43 13.70
CA SER A 258 -14.34 -23.61 13.92
C SER A 258 -14.04 -24.23 15.27
N THR A 259 -12.92 -24.97 15.32
CA THR A 259 -12.43 -25.62 16.52
C THR A 259 -11.14 -24.92 16.96
N TYR A 260 -11.06 -24.51 18.23
CA TYR A 260 -9.86 -23.89 18.79
C TYR A 260 -9.19 -24.84 19.77
N GLU A 261 -8.07 -25.44 19.34
CA GLU A 261 -7.28 -26.40 20.12
C GLU A 261 -5.79 -26.16 19.91
N GLY A 262 -4.99 -26.32 20.98
CA GLY A 262 -3.52 -26.21 20.88
C GLY A 262 -2.99 -24.85 20.43
N GLY A 263 -3.76 -23.77 20.58
CA GLY A 263 -3.37 -22.42 20.14
C GLY A 263 -3.62 -22.14 18.65
N ALA A 264 -4.30 -23.04 17.94
CA ALA A 264 -4.71 -22.83 16.55
C ALA A 264 -6.23 -22.96 16.41
N LEU A 265 -6.79 -22.13 15.55
CA LEU A 265 -8.16 -22.22 15.08
C LEU A 265 -8.16 -23.01 13.77
N ALA A 266 -8.93 -24.09 13.71
CA ALA A 266 -9.11 -24.91 12.52
C ALA A 266 -10.55 -24.81 12.02
N ALA A 267 -10.74 -24.74 10.70
CA ALA A 267 -12.04 -24.63 10.06
C ALA A 267 -12.02 -25.22 8.65
N GLU A 268 -13.20 -25.44 8.09
CA GLU A 268 -13.39 -25.78 6.67
C GLU A 268 -14.05 -24.58 5.98
N VAL A 269 -13.54 -24.18 4.82
CA VAL A 269 -14.02 -23.01 4.08
C VAL A 269 -14.24 -23.34 2.61
N ASP A 270 -15.28 -22.78 2.00
CA ASP A 270 -15.69 -23.14 0.64
C ASP A 270 -15.18 -22.17 -0.43
N SER A 271 -14.43 -21.14 -0.06
CA SER A 271 -13.90 -20.16 -1.01
C SER A 271 -12.69 -19.41 -0.45
N PHE A 272 -11.98 -18.74 -1.36
CA PHE A 272 -11.03 -17.69 -1.00
C PHE A 272 -11.77 -16.47 -0.44
N GLY A 273 -11.20 -15.78 0.54
CA GLY A 273 -11.87 -14.69 1.22
C GLY A 273 -10.98 -13.94 2.21
N THR A 274 -11.59 -13.03 2.97
CA THR A 274 -10.91 -12.37 4.08
C THR A 274 -11.36 -13.01 5.39
N PHE A 275 -10.40 -13.49 6.17
CA PHE A 275 -10.61 -14.20 7.42
C PHE A 275 -10.34 -13.29 8.62
N VAL A 276 -11.33 -13.10 9.47
CA VAL A 276 -11.25 -12.30 10.70
C VAL A 276 -11.50 -13.17 11.90
N ILE A 277 -10.57 -13.14 12.86
CA ILE A 277 -10.78 -13.75 14.17
C ILE A 277 -11.27 -12.69 15.14
N VAL A 278 -12.34 -13.02 15.85
CA VAL A 278 -12.91 -12.18 16.90
C VAL A 278 -12.82 -12.94 18.22
N SER A 279 -12.28 -12.31 19.25
CA SER A 279 -12.23 -12.87 20.59
C SER A 279 -12.43 -11.77 21.63
N PRO A 280 -13.47 -11.87 22.48
CA PRO A 280 -13.70 -10.92 23.56
C PRO A 280 -12.48 -10.78 24.47
N LYS A 281 -12.23 -9.57 24.96
CA LYS A 281 -11.18 -9.26 25.94
C LYS A 281 -11.43 -9.98 27.29
#